data_AF-A0A9E3DTE7-F1
#
_entry.id   AF-A0A9E3DTE7-F1
#
_cell.length_a   1.000
_cell.length_b   1.000
_cell.length_c   1.000
_cell.angle_alpha   90.00
_cell.angle_beta   90.00
_cell.angle_gamma   90.00
#
_symmetry.space_group_name_H-M   'P 1'
#
loop_
_entity.id
_entity.type
_entity.pdbx_description
1 polymer ?
#
loop_
_entity_poly.entity_id
_entity_poly.type
_entity_poly.pdbx_seq_one_letter_code
_entity_poly.pdbx_strand_id
1 'polypeptide(L)'
;MNYGIAFTPLVPSLVLWIAIAAIAVIAGLLLLARSRGAAVRVAALTLIVLALSNPSFTREEREPLNSVVAVVVDKSPSQGFGTRTQQTAKAQEALVDSLKKIKGLEVRVVEAGQADGETDGTHLFGALASALSDVPVDRVAGAFLITDG
;
A
#
# COMPACT_ATOMS: atom_id res chain seq x y z
N MET A 1 1.37 -11.10 6.20
CA MET A 1 0.89 -11.10 7.60
C MET A 1 1.96 -10.41 8.43
N ASN A 2 1.72 -9.17 8.87
CA ASN A 2 2.65 -8.46 9.76
C ASN A 2 2.11 -8.50 11.19
N TYR A 3 2.95 -8.90 12.13
CA TYR A 3 2.67 -8.80 13.56
C TYR A 3 3.33 -7.53 14.09
N GLY A 4 2.55 -6.64 14.70
CA GLY A 4 3.05 -5.43 15.35
C GLY A 4 2.77 -5.47 16.85
N ILE A 5 3.74 -5.03 17.65
CA ILE A 5 3.52 -4.75 19.08
C ILE A 5 3.42 -3.23 19.20
N ALA A 6 2.25 -2.73 19.54
CA ALA A 6 2.03 -1.31 19.80
C ALA A 6 2.00 -1.09 21.32
N PHE A 7 2.71 -0.07 21.79
CA PHE A 7 2.65 0.37 23.19
C PHE A 7 1.76 1.60 23.25
N THR A 8 0.62 1.49 23.96
CA THR A 8 -0.33 2.60 24.17
C THR A 8 -0.46 2.87 25.67
N PRO A 9 0.54 3.54 26.28
CA PRO A 9 0.58 3.76 27.72
C PRO A 9 -0.70 4.39 28.26
N LEU A 10 -1.22 3.85 29.35
CA LEU A 10 -2.41 4.38 30.05
C LEU A 10 -2.11 5.71 30.77
N VAL A 11 -0.83 6.02 30.94
CA VAL A 11 -0.31 7.21 31.62
C VAL A 11 0.63 7.98 30.70
N PRO A 12 0.87 9.28 30.95
CA PRO A 12 1.87 10.04 30.19
C PRO A 12 3.22 9.30 30.16
N SER A 13 3.87 9.29 29.00
CA SER A 13 5.13 8.54 28.78
C SER A 13 6.20 8.88 29.81
N LEU A 14 6.27 10.15 30.23
CA LEU A 14 7.18 10.61 31.28
C LEU A 14 6.95 9.90 32.63
N VAL A 15 5.69 9.71 33.04
CA VAL A 15 5.34 9.02 34.29
C VAL A 15 5.79 7.56 34.24
N LEU A 16 5.65 6.92 33.08
CA LEU A 16 6.09 5.55 32.86
C LEU A 16 7.61 5.42 32.97
N TRP A 17 8.37 6.33 32.36
CA TRP A 17 9.83 6.37 32.49
C TRP A 17 10.28 6.61 33.93
N ILE A 18 9.62 7.51 34.66
CA ILE A 18 9.88 7.75 36.08
C ILE A 18 9.62 6.48 36.90
N ALA A 19 8.51 5.77 36.63
CA ALA A 19 8.18 4.51 37.31
C ALA A 19 9.24 3.43 37.04
N ILE A 20 9.70 3.28 35.79
CA ILE A 20 10.79 2.35 35.44
C ILE A 20 12.07 2.71 36.21
N ALA A 21 12.46 3.99 36.21
CA ALA A 21 13.65 4.44 36.92
C ALA A 21 13.56 4.17 38.43
N ALA A 22 12.40 4.43 39.05
CA ALA A 22 12.17 4.14 40.46
C ALA A 22 12.30 2.64 40.76
N ILE A 23 11.73 1.76 39.92
CA ILE A 23 11.86 0.30 40.09
C ILE A 23 13.32 -0.13 39.97
N ALA A 24 14.08 0.42 39.02
CA ALA A 24 15.50 0.10 38.85
C ALA A 24 16.32 0.49 40.11
N VAL A 25 16.06 1.66 40.69
CA VAL A 25 16.70 2.09 41.95
C VAL A 25 16.31 1.17 43.10
N ILE A 26 15.02 0.86 43.26
CA ILE A 26 14.53 -0.05 44.31
C ILE A 26 15.16 -1.44 44.15
N ALA A 27 15.23 -1.97 42.93
CA ALA A 27 15.86 -3.25 42.63
C ALA A 27 17.36 -3.24 43.03
N GLY A 28 18.09 -2.18 42.64
CA GLY A 28 19.49 -2.00 43.01
C GLY A 28 19.71 -1.97 44.53
N LEU A 29 18.88 -1.20 45.25
CA LEU A 29 18.94 -1.14 46.72
C LEU A 29 18.62 -2.49 47.37
N LEU A 30 17.61 -3.21 46.87
CA LEU A 30 17.23 -4.52 47.40
C LEU A 30 18.31 -5.59 47.17
N LEU A 31 19.04 -5.50 46.05
CA LEU A 31 20.18 -6.36 45.72
C LEU A 31 21.38 -6.05 46.62
N LEU A 32 21.72 -4.76 46.81
CA LEU A 32 22.79 -4.34 47.72
C LEU A 32 22.48 -4.72 49.17
N ALA A 33 21.23 -4.58 49.60
CA ALA A 33 20.76 -5.00 50.92
C ALA A 33 20.61 -6.53 51.07
N ARG A 34 20.86 -7.31 50.00
CA ARG A 34 20.76 -8.78 49.97
C ARG A 34 19.43 -9.32 50.54
N SER A 35 18.37 -8.56 50.31
CA SER A 35 17.08 -8.81 50.96
C SER A 35 16.42 -10.09 50.44
N ARG A 36 15.96 -10.93 51.37
CA ARG A 36 15.15 -12.10 51.04
C ARG A 36 13.81 -11.63 50.45
N GLY A 37 13.46 -12.14 49.27
CA GLY A 37 12.23 -11.75 48.56
C GLY A 37 12.39 -10.55 47.61
N ALA A 38 13.61 -10.05 47.38
CA ALA A 38 13.88 -9.00 46.40
C ALA A 38 13.29 -9.31 45.02
N ALA A 39 13.50 -10.54 44.53
CA ALA A 39 13.02 -10.98 43.22
C ALA A 39 11.49 -10.89 43.10
N VAL A 40 10.75 -11.27 44.14
CA VAL A 40 9.28 -11.23 44.14
C VAL A 40 8.78 -9.79 44.11
N ARG A 41 9.40 -8.88 44.87
CA ARG A 41 9.04 -7.45 44.88
C ARG A 41 9.32 -6.78 43.53
N VAL A 42 10.48 -7.04 42.95
CA VAL A 42 10.84 -6.51 41.62
C VAL A 42 9.91 -7.05 40.55
N ALA A 43 9.58 -8.35 40.58
CA ALA A 43 8.63 -8.94 39.66
C ALA A 43 7.23 -8.29 39.76
N ALA A 44 6.72 -8.10 40.98
CA ALA A 44 5.43 -7.44 41.20
C ALA A 44 5.40 -6.00 40.67
N LEU A 45 6.45 -5.22 40.94
CA LEU A 45 6.57 -3.86 40.42
C LEU A 45 6.68 -3.82 38.90
N THR A 46 7.43 -4.77 38.32
CA THR A 46 7.57 -4.91 36.86
C THR A 46 6.23 -5.21 36.21
N LEU A 47 5.41 -6.09 36.81
CA LEU A 47 4.07 -6.40 36.33
C LEU A 47 3.14 -5.17 36.34
N ILE A 48 3.25 -4.32 37.37
CA ILE A 48 2.48 -3.07 37.43
C ILE A 48 2.86 -2.15 36.27
N VAL A 49 4.16 -1.95 36.01
CA VAL A 49 4.61 -1.12 34.88
C VAL A 49 4.25 -1.72 33.53
N LEU A 50 4.33 -3.05 33.39
CA LEU A 50 3.89 -3.74 32.18
C LEU A 50 2.40 -3.50 31.92
N ALA A 51 1.57 -3.57 32.97
CA ALA A 51 0.15 -3.27 32.88
C ALA A 51 -0.10 -1.80 32.46
N LEU A 52 0.65 -0.85 33.04
CA LEU A 52 0.56 0.57 32.67
C LEU A 52 1.06 0.86 31.25
N SER A 53 2.01 0.07 30.76
CA SER A 53 2.54 0.16 29.39
C SER A 53 1.54 -0.31 28.34
N ASN A 54 0.54 -1.09 28.75
CA ASN A 54 -0.57 -1.58 27.93
C ASN A 54 -0.10 -2.09 26.54
N PRO A 55 0.69 -3.17 26.51
CA PRO A 55 1.16 -3.74 25.25
C PRO A 55 -0.03 -4.31 24.46
N SER A 56 -0.30 -3.73 23.31
CA SER A 56 -1.35 -4.19 22.40
C SER A 56 -0.74 -5.03 21.27
N PHE A 57 -1.26 -6.24 21.11
CA PHE A 57 -0.91 -7.10 19.98
C PHE A 57 -1.81 -6.73 18.81
N THR A 58 -1.28 -5.92 17.88
CA THR A 58 -2.05 -5.50 16.71
C THR A 58 -1.80 -6.48 15.57
N ARG A 59 -2.87 -7.13 15.12
CA ARG A 59 -2.87 -7.88 13.86
C ARG A 59 -3.33 -6.94 12.76
N GLU A 60 -2.37 -6.44 11.97
CA GLU A 60 -2.67 -5.56 10.85
C GLU A 60 -3.04 -6.40 9.63
N GLU A 61 -4.35 -6.49 9.35
CA GLU A 61 -4.88 -7.14 8.16
C GLU A 61 -4.96 -6.11 7.04
N ARG A 62 -3.85 -5.96 6.29
CA ARG A 62 -3.82 -5.13 5.08
C ARG A 62 -4.25 -5.99 3.90
N GLU A 63 -5.45 -5.75 3.37
CA GLU A 63 -5.80 -6.22 2.03
C GLU A 63 -5.17 -5.25 1.01
N PRO A 64 -4.17 -5.67 0.22
CA PRO A 64 -3.68 -4.84 -0.86
C PRO A 64 -4.78 -4.68 -1.90
N LEU A 65 -5.28 -3.46 -2.06
CA LEU A 65 -6.21 -3.13 -3.13
C LEU A 65 -5.52 -3.34 -4.49
N ASN A 66 -6.23 -3.94 -5.44
CA ASN A 66 -5.68 -4.17 -6.78
C ASN A 66 -5.30 -2.83 -7.43
N SER A 67 -4.08 -2.71 -7.93
CA SER A 67 -3.65 -1.55 -8.72
C SER A 67 -4.24 -1.63 -10.13
N VAL A 68 -4.54 -0.50 -10.75
CA VAL A 68 -5.13 -0.42 -12.09
C VAL A 68 -4.09 0.09 -13.08
N VAL A 69 -4.03 -0.55 -14.25
CA VAL A 69 -3.23 -0.10 -15.40
C VAL A 69 -4.18 0.17 -16.56
N ALA A 70 -4.10 1.38 -17.12
CA ALA A 70 -4.83 1.75 -18.33
C ALA A 70 -3.99 1.41 -19.56
N VAL A 71 -4.58 0.73 -20.54
CA VAL A 71 -4.00 0.48 -21.86
C VAL A 71 -4.88 1.20 -22.87
N VAL A 72 -4.37 2.29 -23.43
CA VAL A 72 -5.08 3.11 -24.43
C VAL A 72 -4.56 2.73 -25.81
N VAL A 73 -5.46 2.29 -26.69
CA VAL A 73 -5.15 1.91 -28.08
C VAL A 73 -5.71 2.96 -29.02
N ASP A 74 -4.85 3.58 -29.82
CA ASP A 74 -5.28 4.46 -30.89
C ASP A 74 -5.86 3.65 -32.07
N LYS A 75 -7.10 3.98 -32.46
CA LYS A 75 -7.80 3.47 -33.65
C LYS A 75 -8.04 4.57 -34.70
N SER A 76 -7.15 5.54 -34.78
CA SER A 76 -7.17 6.57 -35.82
C SER A 76 -7.16 5.98 -37.25
N PRO A 77 -7.73 6.65 -38.27
CA PRO A 77 -7.74 6.16 -39.66
C PRO A 77 -6.35 5.86 -40.24
N SER A 78 -5.29 6.49 -39.71
CA SER A 78 -3.88 6.23 -40.04
C SER A 78 -3.39 4.82 -39.62
N GLN A 79 -4.04 4.19 -38.63
CA GLN A 79 -3.78 2.82 -38.18
C GLN A 79 -4.38 1.74 -39.09
N GLY A 80 -5.29 2.13 -40.00
CA GLY A 80 -5.94 1.23 -40.96
C GLY A 80 -5.08 0.90 -42.19
N PHE A 81 -3.93 1.55 -42.37
CA PHE A 81 -3.07 1.34 -43.55
C PHE A 81 -2.16 0.12 -43.40
N GLY A 82 -2.32 -0.84 -44.31
CA GLY A 82 -1.45 -2.01 -44.42
C GLY A 82 -1.65 -3.02 -43.29
N THR A 83 -0.56 -3.46 -42.66
CA THR A 83 -0.57 -4.49 -41.60
C THR A 83 -0.58 -3.90 -40.18
N ARG A 84 -0.67 -2.58 -40.03
CA ARG A 84 -0.56 -1.87 -38.74
C ARG A 84 -1.65 -2.29 -37.75
N THR A 85 -2.90 -2.41 -38.19
CA THR A 85 -4.00 -2.88 -37.34
C THR A 85 -3.71 -4.27 -36.74
N GLN A 86 -3.11 -5.18 -37.51
CA GLN A 86 -2.74 -6.52 -37.01
C GLN A 86 -1.53 -6.46 -36.08
N GLN A 87 -0.58 -5.56 -36.31
CA GLN A 87 0.58 -5.36 -35.43
C GLN A 87 0.15 -4.75 -34.08
N THR A 88 -0.72 -3.73 -34.10
CA THR A 88 -1.29 -3.09 -32.91
C THR A 88 -2.12 -4.08 -32.09
N ALA A 89 -2.98 -4.88 -32.76
CA ALA A 89 -3.76 -5.92 -32.08
C ALA A 89 -2.86 -6.98 -31.41
N LYS A 90 -1.82 -7.45 -32.09
CA LYS A 90 -0.84 -8.39 -31.51
C LYS A 90 -0.07 -7.79 -30.33
N ALA A 91 0.32 -6.52 -30.43
CA ALA A 91 1.03 -5.82 -29.36
C ALA A 91 0.13 -5.62 -28.13
N GLN A 92 -1.13 -5.23 -28.34
CA GLN A 92 -2.14 -5.13 -27.30
C GLN A 92 -2.35 -6.46 -26.58
N GLU A 93 -2.54 -7.54 -27.33
CA GLU A 93 -2.75 -8.89 -26.76
C GLU A 93 -1.55 -9.34 -25.92
N ALA A 94 -0.33 -9.21 -26.46
CA ALA A 94 0.90 -9.57 -25.76
C ALA A 94 1.12 -8.74 -24.47
N LEU A 95 0.76 -7.45 -24.51
CA LEU A 95 0.84 -6.56 -23.35
C LEU A 95 -0.18 -6.95 -22.27
N VAL A 96 -1.45 -7.14 -22.66
CA VAL A 96 -2.52 -7.55 -21.74
C VAL A 96 -2.21 -8.89 -21.09
N ASP A 97 -1.70 -9.87 -21.86
CA ASP A 97 -1.30 -11.18 -21.33
C ASP A 97 -0.12 -11.09 -20.35
N SER A 98 0.79 -10.16 -20.57
CA SER A 98 1.91 -9.91 -19.64
C SER A 98 1.43 -9.25 -18.35
N LEU A 99 0.52 -8.27 -18.46
CA LEU A 99 -0.04 -7.55 -17.32
C LEU A 99 -0.96 -8.44 -16.46
N LYS A 100 -1.77 -9.32 -17.08
CA LYS A 100 -2.64 -10.27 -16.36
C LYS A 100 -1.87 -11.28 -15.50
N LYS A 101 -0.59 -11.52 -15.77
CA LYS A 101 0.26 -12.40 -14.95
C LYS A 101 0.67 -11.76 -13.62
N ILE A 102 0.54 -10.43 -13.50
CA ILE A 102 0.88 -9.70 -12.28
C ILE A 102 -0.30 -9.80 -11.32
N LYS A 103 -0.11 -10.47 -10.17
CA LYS A 103 -1.13 -10.57 -9.13
C LYS A 103 -1.43 -9.20 -8.54
N GLY A 104 -2.71 -8.91 -8.35
CA GLY A 104 -3.15 -7.63 -7.80
C GLY A 104 -3.20 -6.49 -8.83
N LEU A 105 -3.20 -6.80 -10.13
CA LEU A 105 -3.27 -5.82 -11.21
C LEU A 105 -4.58 -5.98 -12.01
N GLU A 106 -5.34 -4.90 -12.11
CA GLU A 106 -6.52 -4.77 -12.96
C GLU A 106 -6.13 -4.04 -14.25
N VAL A 107 -6.35 -4.67 -15.40
CA VAL A 107 -6.00 -4.09 -16.71
C VAL A 107 -7.27 -3.56 -17.35
N ARG A 108 -7.31 -2.24 -17.61
CA ARG A 108 -8.41 -1.58 -18.31
C ARG A 108 -7.95 -1.17 -19.70
N VAL A 109 -8.62 -1.71 -20.71
CA VAL A 109 -8.32 -1.41 -22.12
C VAL A 109 -9.35 -0.40 -22.60
N VAL A 110 -8.88 0.72 -23.14
CA VAL A 110 -9.73 1.76 -23.73
C VAL A 110 -9.24 2.04 -25.15
N GLU A 111 -10.18 2.12 -26.07
CA GLU A 111 -9.91 2.44 -27.46
C GLU A 111 -10.17 3.94 -27.67
N ALA A 112 -9.19 4.66 -28.19
CA ALA A 112 -9.26 6.08 -28.48
C ALA A 112 -9.32 6.29 -30.00
N GLY A 113 -10.01 7.35 -30.45
CA GLY A 113 -10.11 7.68 -31.88
C GLY A 113 -11.33 7.12 -32.62
N GLN A 114 -12.28 6.50 -31.90
CA GLN A 114 -13.52 5.99 -32.48
C GLN A 114 -14.74 6.76 -31.90
N ALA A 115 -14.96 7.99 -32.38
CA ALA A 115 -16.22 8.71 -32.19
C ALA A 115 -16.47 9.72 -33.33
N ASP A 116 -17.51 9.45 -34.10
CA ASP A 116 -18.52 10.41 -34.57
C ASP A 116 -18.08 11.61 -35.41
N GLY A 117 -17.51 11.36 -36.60
CA GLY A 117 -17.63 12.29 -37.73
C GLY A 117 -16.98 13.68 -37.58
N GLU A 118 -16.32 13.98 -36.47
CA GLU A 118 -15.56 15.20 -36.26
C GLU A 118 -14.08 14.95 -36.51
N THR A 119 -13.58 15.65 -37.51
CA THR A 119 -12.21 15.68 -38.01
C THR A 119 -11.28 16.45 -37.04
N ASP A 120 -11.11 15.98 -35.80
CA ASP A 120 -10.17 16.64 -34.87
C ASP A 120 -9.46 15.63 -33.95
N GLY A 121 -8.26 15.22 -34.39
CA GLY A 121 -7.16 14.77 -33.52
C GLY A 121 -7.27 13.46 -32.72
N THR A 122 -6.10 12.91 -32.37
CA THR A 122 -5.98 11.75 -31.47
C THR A 122 -6.10 12.20 -30.01
N HIS A 123 -7.32 12.20 -29.45
CA HIS A 123 -7.56 12.59 -28.04
C HIS A 123 -7.19 11.49 -27.02
N LEU A 124 -5.93 11.02 -27.05
CA LEU A 124 -5.44 9.93 -26.18
C LEU A 124 -5.50 10.28 -24.68
N PHE A 125 -5.20 11.54 -24.34
CA PHE A 125 -5.22 12.01 -22.94
C PHE A 125 -6.64 12.13 -22.39
N GLY A 126 -7.63 12.46 -23.24
CA GLY A 126 -9.03 12.49 -22.84
C GLY A 126 -9.56 11.08 -22.55
N ALA A 127 -9.26 10.12 -23.42
CA ALA A 127 -9.61 8.72 -23.21
C ALA A 127 -8.95 8.14 -21.94
N LEU A 128 -7.68 8.48 -21.68
CA LEU A 128 -6.98 8.10 -20.45
C LEU A 128 -7.62 8.70 -19.19
N ALA A 129 -7.95 9.98 -19.22
CA ALA A 129 -8.59 10.67 -18.09
C ALA A 129 -9.97 10.06 -17.76
N SER A 130 -10.76 9.73 -18.78
CA SER A 130 -12.02 9.01 -18.60
C SER A 130 -11.80 7.61 -18.03
N ALA A 131 -10.80 6.88 -18.52
CA ALA A 131 -10.48 5.51 -18.08
C ALA A 131 -10.07 5.40 -16.60
N LEU A 132 -9.47 6.47 -16.07
CA LEU A 132 -8.98 6.58 -14.70
C LEU A 132 -9.87 7.45 -13.79
N SER A 133 -10.98 7.99 -14.30
CA SER A 133 -11.84 8.94 -13.57
C SER A 133 -12.47 8.38 -12.30
N ASP A 134 -12.69 7.06 -12.26
CA ASP A 134 -13.24 6.30 -11.14
C ASP A 134 -12.15 5.59 -10.31
N VAL A 135 -10.86 5.77 -10.64
CA VAL A 135 -9.74 5.10 -9.98
C VAL A 135 -9.01 6.08 -9.04
N PRO A 136 -8.94 5.77 -7.73
CA PRO A 136 -8.11 6.53 -6.80
C PRO A 136 -6.63 6.60 -7.24
N VAL A 137 -6.00 7.77 -7.10
CA VAL A 137 -4.62 8.02 -7.58
C VAL A 137 -3.57 7.09 -6.99
N ASP A 138 -3.80 6.59 -5.77
CA ASP A 138 -2.96 5.62 -5.06
C ASP A 138 -3.07 4.19 -5.62
N ARG A 139 -4.07 3.92 -6.46
CA ARG A 139 -4.25 2.64 -7.16
C ARG A 139 -3.74 2.66 -8.59
N VAL A 140 -3.36 3.81 -9.17
CA VAL A 140 -2.87 3.88 -10.56
C VAL A 140 -1.43 3.38 -10.64
N ALA A 141 -1.21 2.22 -11.26
CA ALA A 141 0.13 1.64 -11.44
C ALA A 141 0.84 2.16 -12.71
N GLY A 142 0.10 2.69 -13.68
CA GLY A 142 0.66 3.27 -14.90
C GLY A 142 -0.33 3.31 -16.07
N ALA A 143 0.12 3.89 -17.18
CA ALA A 143 -0.63 3.94 -18.42
C ALA A 143 0.27 3.52 -19.60
N PHE A 144 -0.25 2.68 -20.49
CA PHE A 144 0.39 2.32 -21.76
C PHE A 144 -0.43 2.91 -22.89
N LEU A 145 0.25 3.64 -23.78
CA LEU A 145 -0.36 4.26 -24.96
C LEU A 145 0.23 3.56 -26.20
N ILE A 146 -0.64 2.98 -27.02
CA ILE A 146 -0.26 2.38 -28.31
C ILE A 146 -0.78 3.34 -29.39
N THR A 147 0.12 4.14 -29.96
CA THR A 147 -0.17 5.15 -30.99
C THR A 147 0.90 5.14 -32.10
N ASP A 148 0.55 5.63 -33.29
CA ASP A 148 1.49 5.91 -34.39
C ASP A 148 1.86 7.41 -34.53
N GLY A 149 1.32 8.27 -33.67
CA GLY A 149 1.59 9.71 -33.61
C GLY A 149 1.03 10.40 -32.38
#